data_AF-H0AAM7-F1
#
_entry.id   AF-H0AAM7-F1
#
_cell.length_a   1.000
_cell.length_b   1.000
_cell.length_c   1.000
_cell.angle_alpha   90.00
_cell.angle_beta   90.00
_cell.angle_gamma   90.00
#
_symmetry.space_group_name_H-M   'P 1'
#
loop_
_entity.id
_entity.type
_entity.pdbx_description
1 polymer ?
#
loop_
_entity_poly.entity_id
_entity_poly.type
_entity_poly.pdbx_seq_one_letter_code
_entity_poly.pdbx_strand_id
1 'polypeptide(L)' 'MEGIPHREINTYTEENSVDLIIMGTHGRTGLDRVLVGSNTEKIVRTSEVPVMTVGRSE' A
#
# COMPACT_ATOMS: atom_id res chain seq x y z
N MET A 1 10.55 14.30 -4.74
CA MET A 1 9.09 14.10 -4.75
C MET A 1 8.61 14.45 -3.35
N GLU A 2 7.84 15.52 -3.23
CA GLU A 2 7.17 15.88 -1.97
C GLU A 2 5.76 15.26 -1.99
N GLY A 3 5.23 14.85 -0.83
CA GLY A 3 3.90 14.25 -0.73
C GLY A 3 3.80 13.19 0.37
N ILE A 4 2.57 12.88 0.79
CA ILE A 4 2.29 11.82 1.76
C ILE A 4 1.90 10.56 0.98
N PRO A 5 2.69 9.46 0.99
CA PRO A 5 2.56 8.38 0.01
C PRO A 5 1.15 7.79 -0.14
N HIS A 6 0.46 7.49 0.97
CA HIS A 6 -0.88 6.89 0.90
C HIS A 6 -1.94 7.85 0.34
N ARG A 7 -1.74 9.17 0.43
CA ARG A 7 -2.65 10.15 -0.18
C ARG A 7 -2.42 10.22 -1.68
N GLU A 8 -1.15 10.34 -2.08
CA GLU A 8 -0.76 10.39 -3.50
C GLU A 8 -1.21 9.14 -4.26
N ILE A 9 -1.08 7.96 -3.64
CA ILE A 9 -1.55 6.71 -4.26
C ILE A 9 -3.07 6.74 -4.46
N ASN A 10 -3.86 7.14 -3.46
CA ASN A 10 -5.32 7.23 -3.60
C ASN A 10 -5.72 8.22 -4.71
N THR A 11 -5.15 9.43 -4.71
CA THR A 11 -5.40 10.43 -5.76
C THR A 11 -5.07 9.90 -7.15
N TYR A 12 -3.92 9.24 -7.30
CA TYR A 12 -3.55 8.61 -8.58
C TYR A 12 -4.57 7.54 -9.01
N THR A 13 -5.09 6.77 -8.06
CA THR A 13 -6.07 5.70 -8.31
C THR A 13 -7.38 6.27 -8.85
N GLU A 14 -7.87 7.35 -8.23
CA GLU A 14 -9.06 8.10 -8.64
C GLU A 14 -8.90 8.72 -10.04
N GLU A 15 -7.74 9.33 -10.32
CA GLU A 15 -7.48 10.03 -11.58
C GLU A 15 -7.28 9.08 -12.78
N ASN A 16 -6.82 7.84 -12.53
CA ASN A 16 -6.37 6.93 -13.59
C ASN A 16 -7.26 5.69 -13.77
N SER A 17 -8.44 5.66 -13.14
CA SER A 17 -9.38 4.51 -13.24
C SER A 17 -8.69 3.17 -12.94
N VAL A 18 -7.92 3.12 -11.86
CA VAL A 18 -7.15 1.93 -11.48
C VAL A 18 -8.10 0.90 -10.86
N ASP A 19 -8.09 -0.33 -11.36
CA ASP A 19 -8.99 -1.39 -10.86
C ASP A 19 -8.43 -2.19 -9.67
N LEU A 20 -7.11 -2.12 -9.41
CA LEU A 20 -6.44 -2.87 -8.35
C LEU A 20 -5.15 -2.20 -7.90
N ILE A 21 -4.95 -2.14 -6.58
CA ILE A 21 -3.65 -1.76 -5.99
C ILE A 21 -2.94 -3.00 -5.47
N ILE A 22 -1.67 -3.19 -5.84
CA ILE A 22 -0.81 -4.24 -5.30
C ILE A 22 0.26 -3.60 -4.41
N MET A 23 0.34 -4.02 -3.14
CA MET A 23 1.30 -3.49 -2.18
C MET A 23 2.10 -4.58 -1.47
N GLY A 24 3.39 -4.33 -1.29
CA GLY A 24 4.21 -5.14 -0.39
C GLY A 24 3.83 -4.88 1.07
N THR A 25 3.90 -5.89 1.92
CA THR A 25 3.69 -5.73 3.38
C THR A 25 4.96 -5.41 4.14
N HIS A 26 6.14 -5.63 3.55
CA HIS A 26 7.44 -5.43 4.22
C HIS A 26 8.23 -4.27 3.58
N GLY A 27 8.79 -3.39 4.42
CA GLY A 27 9.62 -2.26 4.01
C GLY A 27 11.13 -2.52 4.11
N ARG A 28 11.94 -1.50 3.81
CA ARG A 28 13.42 -1.56 3.80
C ARG A 28 14.07 -1.81 5.17
N THR A 29 13.35 -1.65 6.28
CA THR A 29 13.87 -1.74 7.65
C THR A 29 13.68 -3.10 8.33
N GLY A 30 13.23 -4.13 7.60
CA GLY A 30 13.28 -5.55 8.01
C GLY A 30 13.08 -5.80 9.49
N LEU A 31 11.82 -5.82 9.96
CA LEU A 31 11.51 -6.30 11.30
C LEU A 31 10.94 -7.71 11.20
N ASP A 32 11.57 -8.64 11.91
CA ASP A 32 11.40 -10.09 11.91
C ASP A 32 10.01 -10.62 12.33
N ARG A 33 8.97 -9.79 12.33
CA ARG A 33 7.59 -10.21 12.59
C ARG A 33 6.63 -9.47 11.69
N VAL A 34 5.66 -10.23 11.17
CA VAL A 34 4.49 -9.90 10.35
C VAL A 34 3.88 -8.52 10.65
N LEU A 35 4.55 -7.45 10.21
CA LEU A 35 4.05 -6.09 10.33
C LEU A 35 3.68 -5.61 8.94
N VAL A 36 2.39 -5.36 8.72
CA VAL A 36 1.91 -4.65 7.53
C VAL A 36 2.53 -3.25 7.54
N GLY A 37 3.25 -2.90 6.48
CA GLY A 37 3.89 -1.58 6.35
C GLY A 37 2.89 -0.44 6.57
N SER A 38 3.31 0.64 7.23
CA SER A 38 2.43 1.73 7.66
C SER A 38 1.71 2.47 6.53
N ASN A 39 2.24 2.45 5.31
CA ASN A 39 1.52 2.95 4.12
C ASN A 39 0.55 1.90 3.57
N THR A 40 0.96 0.63 3.54
CA THR A 40 0.11 -0.48 3.12
C THR A 40 -1.13 -0.60 3.99
N GLU A 41 -0.98 -0.48 5.32
CA GLU A 41 -2.13 -0.49 6.24
C GLU A 41 -3.10 0.66 5.93
N LYS A 42 -2.58 1.87 5.72
CA LYS A 42 -3.41 3.04 5.41
C LYS A 42 -4.18 2.83 4.12
N ILE A 43 -3.52 2.41 3.04
CA ILE A 43 -4.16 2.14 1.75
C ILE A 43 -5.22 1.04 1.88
N VAL A 44 -4.93 -0.06 2.56
CA VAL A 44 -5.93 -1.14 2.78
C VAL A 44 -7.19 -0.60 3.48
N ARG A 45 -7.05 0.37 4.39
CA ARG A 45 -8.18 0.97 5.11
C ARG A 45 -8.91 2.07 4.33
N THR A 46 -8.24 2.74 3.40
CA THR A 46 -8.74 3.98 2.77
C THR A 46 -8.91 3.91 1.26
N SER A 47 -8.53 2.82 0.60
CA SER A 47 -8.69 2.70 -0.85
C SER A 47 -10.15 2.41 -1.21
N GLU A 48 -10.62 3.05 -2.28
CA GLU A 48 -11.94 2.79 -2.86
C GLU A 48 -11.90 1.60 -3.83
N VAL A 49 -10.72 1.09 -4.16
CA VAL A 49 -10.52 -0.05 -5.07
C VAL A 49 -9.89 -1.22 -4.32
N PRO A 50 -10.05 -2.46 -4.82
CA PRO A 50 -9.47 -3.63 -4.17
C PRO A 50 -7.95 -3.50 -3.98
N VAL A 51 -7.47 -3.92 -2.81
CA VAL A 51 -6.05 -3.92 -2.45
C VAL A 51 -5.56 -5.35 -2.22
N MET A 52 -4.59 -5.79 -3.00
CA MET A 52 -3.89 -7.06 -2.82
C MET A 52 -2.56 -6.82 -2.12
N THR A 53 -2.34 -7.52 -1.00
CA THR A 53 -1.08 -7.43 -0.26
C THR A 53 -0.20 -8.63 -0.53
N VAL A 54 1.10 -8.38 -0.74
CA VAL A 54 2.11 -9.41 -0.99
C VAL A 54 3.10 -9.43 0.18
N GLY A 55 3.10 -10.53 0.91
CA GLY A 55 4.11 -10.84 1.92
C GLY A 55 5.21 -11.74 1.34
N ARG A 56 6.34 -11.85 2.05
CA ARG A 56 7.27 -12.94 1.79
C ARG A 56 6.58 -14.25 2.17
N SER A 57 6.64 -15.25 1.30
CA SER A 57 6.55 -16.62 1.79
C SER A 57 7.84 -16.91 2.56
N GLU A 58 7.73 -17.67 3.64
CA GLU A 58 8.91 -18.37 4.15
C GLU A 58 9.43 -19.36 3.10
#